data_AF-A0A427AA91-F1
#
_entry.id   AF-A0A427AA91-F1
#
_cell.length_a   1.000
_cell.length_b   1.000
_cell.length_c   1.000
_cell.angle_alpha   90.00
_cell.angle_beta   90.00
_cell.angle_gamma   90.00
#
_symmetry.space_group_name_H-M   'P 1'
#
loop_
_entity.id
_entity.type
_entity.pdbx_description
1 polymer ?
#
loop_
_entity_poly.entity_id
_entity_poly.type
_entity_poly.pdbx_seq_one_letter_code
_entity_poly.pdbx_strand_id
1 'polypeptide(L)'
;MSQIMIHITKKTYFPISHGIPYSAVRSCVVANDQLIVIGGQEGDFMAKPGSPIYKCSRRHEVLKLYFTCQLTKSCYPFLQVQYGDVYMLNAGKTWKQLPSMPLPNSHIEFAWVVVNNSIIVVGGTTLKHPITKKMILLGEVFRFNLDTLKWSVIGRMPFRVKTTLAAFWNGWLYFTSGQRDTGPEDPSPRKVVGSLYRTKLSL
;
A
#
# COMPACT_ATOMS: atom_id res chain seq x y z
N MET A 1 -25.86 -19.13 22.21
CA MET A 1 -24.87 -18.44 21.34
C MET A 1 -23.85 -17.78 22.25
N SER A 2 -22.60 -18.24 22.24
CA SER A 2 -21.52 -17.59 22.99
C SER A 2 -21.10 -16.31 22.27
N GLN A 3 -21.28 -15.15 22.91
CA GLN A 3 -20.73 -13.89 22.41
C GLN A 3 -19.20 -13.94 22.52
N ILE A 4 -18.50 -13.68 21.41
CA ILE A 4 -17.06 -13.42 21.43
C ILE A 4 -16.87 -11.99 21.93
N MET A 5 -16.41 -11.83 23.16
CA MET A 5 -15.97 -10.53 23.66
C MET A 5 -14.59 -10.20 23.09
N ILE A 6 -14.49 -9.08 22.37
CA ILE A 6 -13.23 -8.59 21.79
C ILE A 6 -12.70 -7.46 22.69
N HIS A 7 -11.59 -7.70 23.38
CA HIS A 7 -10.89 -6.68 24.16
C HIS A 7 -9.80 -6.02 23.31
N ILE A 8 -9.95 -4.73 23.03
CA ILE A 8 -8.98 -3.94 22.24
C ILE A 8 -8.10 -3.15 23.21
N THR A 9 -6.78 -3.35 23.12
CA THR A 9 -5.80 -2.60 23.91
C THR A 9 -4.77 -1.93 23.00
N LYS A 10 -4.42 -0.68 23.31
CA LYS A 10 -3.36 0.04 22.61
C LYS A 10 -2.00 -0.38 23.18
N LYS A 11 -1.12 -0.92 22.33
CA LYS A 11 0.23 -1.36 22.77
C LYS A 11 1.34 -0.36 22.47
N THR A 12 1.44 0.11 21.23
CA THR A 12 2.55 0.98 20.80
C THR A 12 2.11 1.84 19.62
N TYR A 13 2.86 2.91 19.36
CA TYR A 13 2.68 3.73 18.16
C TYR A 13 3.56 3.17 17.05
N PHE A 14 2.99 3.04 15.87
CA PHE A 14 3.77 2.74 14.66
C PHE A 14 4.67 3.95 14.33
N PRO A 15 5.95 3.76 13.95
CA PRO A 15 6.91 4.84 13.69
C PRO A 15 6.55 5.60 12.40
N ILE A 16 5.52 6.44 12.47
CA ILE A 16 5.21 7.48 11.48
C ILE A 16 5.32 8.80 12.23
N SER A 17 6.53 9.34 12.35
CA SER A 17 6.73 10.68 12.89
C SER A 17 6.78 11.70 11.77
N HIS A 18 5.63 12.05 11.19
CA HIS A 18 5.56 13.25 10.34
C HIS A 18 4.39 14.20 10.67
N GLY A 19 3.54 13.87 11.66
CA GLY A 19 2.53 14.83 12.15
C GLY A 19 1.45 15.20 11.13
N ILE A 20 1.24 14.37 10.11
CA ILE A 20 0.31 14.65 9.03
C ILE A 20 -0.95 13.74 9.17
N PRO A 21 -2.18 14.29 9.11
CA PRO A 21 -3.41 13.57 9.48
C PRO A 21 -4.03 12.79 8.30
N TYR A 22 -3.22 12.07 7.51
CA TYR A 22 -3.69 11.39 6.31
C TYR A 22 -3.80 9.87 6.51
N SER A 23 -4.77 9.23 5.85
CA SER A 23 -4.90 7.77 5.85
C SER A 23 -3.71 7.13 5.16
N ALA A 24 -2.97 6.29 5.89
CA ALA A 24 -1.86 5.52 5.33
C ALA A 24 -2.38 4.21 4.72
N VAL A 25 -2.28 4.08 3.39
CA VAL A 25 -2.69 2.86 2.67
C VAL A 25 -1.55 1.83 2.72
N ARG A 26 -1.34 1.20 3.89
CA ARG A 26 -0.24 0.25 4.14
C ARG A 26 -0.73 -1.20 4.14
N SER A 27 0.17 -2.12 3.77
CA SER A 27 -0.06 -3.54 3.99
C SER A 27 0.35 -3.95 5.40
N CYS A 28 -0.42 -4.85 6.00
CA CYS A 28 -0.21 -5.40 7.33
C CYS A 28 -0.20 -6.92 7.22
N VAL A 29 0.98 -7.52 7.39
CA VAL A 29 1.26 -8.93 7.19
C VAL A 29 1.62 -9.58 8.51
N VAL A 30 1.09 -10.77 8.78
CA VAL A 30 1.59 -11.61 9.88
C VAL A 30 2.34 -12.79 9.26
N ALA A 31 3.61 -12.95 9.64
CA ALA A 31 4.46 -14.07 9.24
C ALA A 31 5.39 -14.44 10.39
N ASN A 32 5.58 -15.73 10.65
CA ASN A 32 6.45 -16.24 11.73
C ASN A 32 6.20 -15.56 13.09
N ASP A 33 4.94 -15.42 13.48
CA ASP A 33 4.50 -14.73 14.71
C ASP A 33 4.94 -13.26 14.83
N GLN A 34 5.30 -12.64 13.71
CA GLN A 34 5.70 -11.24 13.63
C GLN A 34 4.71 -10.44 12.80
N LEU A 35 4.35 -9.26 13.30
CA LEU A 35 3.58 -8.27 12.57
C LEU A 35 4.53 -7.41 11.73
N ILE A 36 4.33 -7.40 10.41
CA ILE A 36 5.14 -6.67 9.44
C ILE A 36 4.23 -5.68 8.72
N VAL A 37 4.63 -4.40 8.68
CA VAL A 37 3.93 -3.35 7.96
C VAL A 37 4.79 -2.93 6.77
N ILE A 38 4.20 -2.92 5.57
CA ILE A 38 4.92 -2.73 4.31
C ILE A 38 4.33 -1.54 3.55
N GLY A 39 5.23 -0.67 3.09
CA GLY A 39 4.91 0.41 2.16
C GLY A 39 3.89 1.37 2.72
N GLY A 40 3.19 2.06 1.83
CA GLY A 40 2.17 3.03 2.23
C GLY A 40 2.03 4.18 1.28
N GLN A 41 0.87 4.83 1.30
CA GLN A 41 0.70 6.16 0.75
C GLN A 41 0.02 7.06 1.76
N GLU A 42 0.52 8.28 1.85
CA GLU A 42 -0.02 9.36 2.66
C GLU A 42 -0.41 10.55 1.76
N GLY A 43 -1.39 11.35 2.16
CA GLY A 43 -1.84 12.53 1.40
C GLY A 43 -3.03 12.32 0.46
N ASP A 44 -3.76 11.20 0.57
CA ASP A 44 -4.97 10.98 -0.25
C ASP A 44 -6.22 11.74 0.23
N PHE A 45 -6.27 12.14 1.52
CA PHE A 45 -7.51 12.61 2.13
C PHE A 45 -7.31 13.66 3.25
N MET A 46 -7.68 14.91 3.02
CA MET A 46 -7.59 15.96 4.06
C MET A 46 -8.54 15.71 5.23
N ALA A 47 -8.04 15.90 6.45
CA ALA A 47 -8.89 16.13 7.61
C ALA A 47 -9.66 17.46 7.45
N LYS A 48 -10.95 17.48 7.76
CA LYS A 48 -11.73 18.72 7.80
C LYS A 48 -11.38 19.50 9.10
N PRO A 49 -10.93 20.77 9.01
CA PRO A 49 -10.67 21.58 10.21
C PRO A 49 -11.90 21.64 11.12
N GLY A 50 -11.70 21.49 12.43
CA GLY A 50 -12.77 21.59 13.44
C GLY A 50 -13.73 20.39 13.53
N SER A 51 -13.51 19.31 12.78
CA SER A 51 -14.36 18.12 12.89
C SER A 51 -14.08 17.36 14.21
N PRO A 52 -15.09 17.15 15.08
CA PRO A 52 -14.92 16.44 16.36
C PRO A 52 -14.59 14.95 16.18
N ILE A 53 -14.82 14.42 14.97
CA ILE A 53 -14.45 13.07 14.53
C ILE A 53 -13.68 13.25 13.22
N TYR A 54 -12.39 12.93 13.19
CA TYR A 54 -11.53 13.00 12.01
C TYR A 54 -11.99 12.01 10.94
N LYS A 55 -13.03 12.34 10.17
CA LYS A 55 -13.47 11.50 9.05
C LYS A 55 -12.78 11.93 7.75
N CYS A 56 -12.00 11.00 7.24
CA CYS A 56 -11.32 10.99 5.95
C CYS A 56 -12.33 11.22 4.81
N SER A 57 -12.23 12.33 4.05
CA SER A 57 -13.14 12.60 2.91
C SER A 57 -12.36 12.80 1.61
N ARG A 58 -12.64 11.99 0.58
CA ARG A 58 -12.08 12.17 -0.78
C ARG A 58 -12.78 13.40 -1.37
N ARG A 59 -12.10 14.55 -1.46
CA ARG A 59 -12.69 15.70 -2.15
C ARG A 59 -12.70 15.43 -3.66
N HIS A 60 -13.89 15.31 -4.23
CA HIS A 60 -14.12 15.57 -5.65
C HIS A 60 -14.40 17.08 -5.76
N GLU A 61 -13.39 17.94 -5.91
CA GLU A 61 -13.66 19.31 -6.37
C GLU A 61 -12.39 20.04 -6.88
N VAL A 62 -12.33 20.11 -8.22
CA VAL A 62 -12.05 21.26 -9.10
C VAL A 62 -10.80 22.14 -8.85
N LEU A 63 -9.91 22.12 -9.85
CA LEU A 63 -9.06 23.20 -10.37
C LEU A 63 -9.42 24.62 -9.88
N LYS A 64 -8.54 25.23 -9.08
CA LYS A 64 -8.29 26.67 -8.83
C LYS A 64 -7.52 26.71 -7.50
N LEU A 65 -6.29 27.21 -7.34
CA LEU A 65 -5.46 28.16 -8.04
C LEU A 65 -4.01 27.66 -8.01
N TYR A 66 -3.34 27.64 -9.15
CA TYR A 66 -1.92 28.01 -9.19
C TYR A 66 -1.86 29.54 -9.02
N PHE A 67 -0.76 30.05 -8.45
CA PHE A 67 -0.49 31.44 -8.08
C PHE A 67 -0.97 31.87 -6.69
N THR A 68 -0.18 31.51 -5.68
CA THR A 68 0.51 32.43 -4.75
C THR A 68 0.86 31.66 -3.50
N CYS A 69 2.04 31.05 -3.45
CA CYS A 69 2.53 30.57 -2.15
C CYS A 69 4.05 30.64 -2.05
N GLN A 70 4.53 31.84 -1.74
CA GLN A 70 5.84 32.02 -1.12
C GLN A 70 5.79 32.77 0.22
N LEU A 71 4.63 33.14 0.77
CA LEU A 71 4.61 34.01 1.96
C LEU A 71 3.59 33.67 3.06
N THR A 72 2.74 32.65 2.92
CA THR A 72 1.86 32.22 4.00
C THR A 72 2.11 30.75 4.34
N LYS A 73 2.39 30.45 5.62
CA LYS A 73 2.55 29.10 6.19
C LYS A 73 1.24 28.29 6.19
N SER A 74 0.39 28.47 5.18
CA SER A 74 -0.93 27.85 5.04
C SER A 74 -1.17 27.28 3.64
N CYS A 75 -0.11 27.01 2.88
CA CYS A 75 -0.19 26.08 1.75
C CYS A 75 0.67 24.87 2.10
N TYR A 76 0.04 23.79 2.56
CA TYR A 76 0.65 22.49 2.38
C TYR A 76 0.50 22.18 0.89
N PRO A 77 1.58 22.18 0.08
CA PRO A 77 1.49 21.56 -1.24
C PRO A 77 0.94 20.16 -1.04
N PHE A 78 0.03 19.74 -1.93
CA PHE A 78 -0.56 18.40 -1.97
C PHE A 78 0.55 17.35 -2.18
N LEU A 79 1.29 17.05 -1.13
CA LEU A 79 2.43 16.15 -1.16
C LEU A 79 1.91 14.77 -0.82
N GLN A 80 1.48 14.06 -1.86
CA GLN A 80 1.29 12.62 -1.74
C GLN A 80 2.65 11.96 -1.62
N VAL A 81 2.88 11.31 -0.48
CA VAL A 81 4.13 10.61 -0.20
C VAL A 81 3.84 9.11 -0.30
N GLN A 82 4.63 8.41 -1.11
CA GLN A 82 4.63 6.95 -1.10
C GLN A 82 5.85 6.44 -0.37
N TYR A 83 5.64 5.39 0.43
CA TYR A 83 6.66 4.76 1.26
C TYR A 83 7.04 3.41 0.66
N GLY A 84 8.33 3.11 0.70
CA GLY A 84 8.85 1.76 0.49
C GLY A 84 9.22 1.08 1.81
N ASP A 85 9.11 1.77 2.94
CA ASP A 85 9.62 1.29 4.22
C ASP A 85 8.88 0.06 4.71
N VAL A 86 9.64 -0.82 5.37
CA VAL A 86 9.15 -2.06 5.96
C VAL A 86 9.51 -2.05 7.43
N TYR A 87 8.53 -2.32 8.28
CA TYR A 87 8.73 -2.36 9.73
C TYR A 87 8.18 -3.65 10.30
N MET A 88 8.92 -4.24 11.23
CA MET A 88 8.53 -5.42 11.97
C MET A 88 8.31 -5.05 13.44
N LEU A 89 7.19 -5.48 14.02
CA LEU A 89 6.93 -5.35 15.45
C LEU A 89 7.61 -6.49 16.20
N ASN A 90 8.68 -6.17 16.91
CA ASN A 90 9.41 -7.10 17.76
C ASN A 90 8.71 -7.25 19.13
N ALA A 91 8.42 -8.50 19.50
CA ALA A 91 7.80 -8.90 20.77
C ALA A 91 6.54 -8.10 21.16
N GLY A 92 5.81 -7.56 20.18
CA GLY A 92 4.64 -6.75 20.40
C GLY A 92 4.89 -5.37 21.04
N LYS A 93 6.16 -4.91 21.11
CA LYS A 93 6.55 -3.72 21.88
C LYS A 93 7.33 -2.69 21.06
N THR A 94 8.33 -3.12 20.30
CA THR A 94 9.27 -2.21 19.61
C THR A 94 9.24 -2.43 18.10
N TRP A 95 9.36 -1.36 17.33
CA TRP A 95 9.42 -1.46 15.86
C TRP A 95 10.87 -1.51 15.38
N LYS A 96 11.17 -2.46 14.51
CA LYS A 96 12.45 -2.60 13.83
C LYS A 96 12.24 -2.34 12.34
N GLN A 97 13.02 -1.44 11.75
CA GLN A 97 13.03 -1.26 10.30
C GLN A 97 13.73 -2.44 9.62
N LEU A 98 13.12 -2.97 8.57
CA LEU A 98 13.67 -3.98 7.67
C LEU A 98 14.09 -3.32 6.35
N PRO A 99 14.80 -4.04 5.45
CA PRO A 99 15.12 -3.53 4.13
C PRO A 99 13.86 -3.06 3.38
N SER A 100 13.87 -1.80 2.96
CA SER A 100 12.78 -1.18 2.22
C SER A 100 12.57 -1.86 0.87
N MET A 101 11.35 -1.74 0.34
CA MET A 101 11.01 -2.17 -1.00
C MET A 101 11.91 -1.49 -2.05
N PRO A 102 12.25 -2.18 -3.16
CA PRO A 102 13.01 -1.58 -4.27
C PRO A 102 12.32 -0.36 -4.88
N LEU A 103 11.00 -0.31 -4.77
CA LEU A 103 10.16 0.77 -5.26
C LEU A 103 9.08 1.07 -4.22
N PRO A 104 8.80 2.35 -3.88
CA PRO A 104 7.68 2.71 -3.01
C PRO A 104 6.36 2.17 -3.58
N ASN A 105 5.53 1.59 -2.73
CA ASN A 105 4.30 0.94 -3.15
C ASN A 105 3.18 1.11 -2.11
N SER A 106 1.96 1.26 -2.59
CA SER A 106 0.74 1.37 -1.79
C SER A 106 -0.43 0.68 -2.48
N HIS A 107 -1.61 0.71 -1.84
CA HIS A 107 -2.81 0.03 -2.35
C HIS A 107 -2.60 -1.49 -2.52
N ILE A 108 -1.85 -2.06 -1.57
CA ILE A 108 -1.47 -3.47 -1.49
C ILE A 108 -1.98 -4.14 -0.20
N GLU A 109 -3.03 -3.63 0.42
CA GLU A 109 -3.52 -4.03 1.75
C GLU A 109 -3.84 -5.52 1.84
N PHE A 110 -4.39 -6.07 0.75
CA PHE A 110 -4.74 -7.49 0.59
C PHE A 110 -4.06 -8.12 -0.63
N ALA A 111 -3.12 -7.41 -1.25
CA ALA A 111 -2.45 -7.81 -2.48
C ALA A 111 -1.20 -8.66 -2.20
N TRP A 112 -1.23 -9.48 -1.15
CA TRP A 112 -0.07 -10.27 -0.74
C TRP A 112 -0.45 -11.63 -0.17
N VAL A 113 0.51 -12.55 -0.19
CA VAL A 113 0.43 -13.88 0.43
C VAL A 113 1.77 -14.23 1.08
N VAL A 114 1.74 -15.12 2.08
CA VAL A 114 2.95 -15.69 2.69
C VAL A 114 3.11 -17.12 2.20
N VAL A 115 4.24 -17.43 1.54
CA VAL A 115 4.55 -18.74 0.96
C VAL A 115 6.04 -19.00 1.10
N ASN A 116 6.45 -20.20 1.55
CA ASN A 116 7.86 -20.61 1.69
C ASN A 116 8.72 -19.53 2.36
N ASN A 117 8.29 -19.10 3.55
CA ASN A 117 8.94 -18.05 4.33
C ASN A 117 9.23 -16.75 3.55
N SER A 118 8.36 -16.44 2.58
CA SER A 118 8.47 -15.25 1.74
C SER A 118 7.13 -14.54 1.66
N ILE A 119 7.15 -13.22 1.67
CA ILE A 119 5.98 -12.38 1.39
C ILE A 119 5.96 -12.08 -0.10
N ILE A 120 4.89 -12.46 -0.78
CA ILE A 120 4.69 -12.19 -2.20
C ILE A 120 3.68 -11.08 -2.34
N VAL A 121 4.05 -9.97 -2.98
CA VAL A 121 3.19 -8.80 -3.23
C VAL A 121 2.85 -8.72 -4.72
N VAL A 122 1.59 -8.50 -5.04
CA VAL A 122 1.03 -8.59 -6.40
C VAL A 122 0.49 -7.23 -6.83
N GLY A 123 1.28 -6.46 -7.58
CA GLY A 123 0.88 -5.15 -8.10
C GLY A 123 0.95 -4.01 -7.08
N GLY A 124 -0.01 -3.10 -7.17
CA GLY A 124 -0.08 -1.88 -6.37
C GLY A 124 0.09 -0.61 -7.19
N THR A 125 0.50 0.48 -6.55
CA THR A 125 0.77 1.75 -7.21
C THR A 125 1.99 2.43 -6.61
N THR A 126 2.76 3.11 -7.45
CA THR A 126 3.98 3.82 -7.07
C THR A 126 3.88 5.32 -7.34
N LEU A 127 4.97 6.04 -7.07
CA LEU A 127 5.11 7.47 -7.26
C LEU A 127 4.50 7.92 -8.60
N LYS A 128 3.80 9.05 -8.55
CA LYS A 128 3.20 9.65 -9.74
C LYS A 128 4.29 10.03 -10.74
N HIS A 129 3.94 9.97 -12.02
CA HIS A 129 4.82 10.42 -13.09
C HIS A 129 5.29 11.86 -12.84
N PRO A 130 6.60 12.16 -12.88
CA PRO A 130 7.14 13.44 -12.42
C PRO A 130 6.60 14.63 -13.22
N ILE A 131 6.35 14.44 -14.53
CA ILE A 131 5.82 15.46 -15.44
C ILE A 131 4.29 15.45 -15.46
N THR A 132 3.67 14.39 -16.00
CA THR A 132 2.21 14.32 -16.20
C THR A 132 1.38 14.22 -14.91
N LYS A 133 2.03 13.98 -13.76
CA LYS A 133 1.39 13.74 -12.45
C LYS A 133 0.37 12.58 -12.43
N LYS A 134 0.33 11.77 -13.49
CA LYS A 134 -0.51 10.56 -13.56
C LYS A 134 -0.05 9.53 -12.54
N MET A 135 -1.01 8.85 -11.94
CA MET A 135 -0.75 7.69 -11.08
C MET A 135 -0.15 6.56 -11.92
N ILE A 136 0.87 5.89 -11.37
CA ILE A 136 1.52 4.74 -12.02
C ILE A 136 1.12 3.48 -11.26
N LEU A 137 0.41 2.58 -11.94
CA LEU A 137 0.12 1.24 -11.43
C LEU A 137 1.32 0.31 -11.64
N LEU A 138 1.43 -0.72 -10.81
CA LEU A 138 2.48 -1.75 -10.92
C LEU A 138 1.91 -3.07 -11.42
N GLY A 139 2.73 -3.78 -12.20
CA GLY A 139 2.44 -5.12 -12.71
C GLY A 139 3.36 -6.17 -12.09
N GLU A 140 4.42 -5.74 -11.41
CA GLU A 140 5.43 -6.56 -10.80
C GLU A 140 4.86 -7.42 -9.67
N VAL A 141 5.37 -8.64 -9.58
CA VAL A 141 5.21 -9.53 -8.43
C VAL A 141 6.52 -9.50 -7.65
N PHE A 142 6.49 -8.88 -6.48
CA PHE A 142 7.64 -8.76 -5.60
C PHE A 142 7.68 -9.91 -4.60
N ARG A 143 8.87 -10.44 -4.33
CA ARG A 143 9.16 -11.38 -3.25
C ARG A 143 10.02 -10.68 -2.22
N PHE A 144 9.62 -10.75 -0.95
CA PHE A 144 10.49 -10.47 0.18
C PHE A 144 10.78 -11.79 0.91
N ASN A 145 12.01 -12.27 0.81
CA ASN A 145 12.43 -13.50 1.49
C ASN A 145 12.78 -13.16 2.95
N LEU A 146 12.12 -13.79 3.92
CA LEU A 146 12.27 -13.47 5.33
C LEU A 146 13.55 -14.06 5.96
N ASP A 147 14.14 -15.11 5.37
CA ASP A 147 15.43 -15.66 5.81
C ASP A 147 16.59 -14.71 5.49
N THR A 148 16.59 -14.17 4.27
CA THR A 148 17.68 -13.35 3.73
C THR A 148 17.42 -11.86 3.86
N LEU A 149 16.18 -11.45 4.15
CA LEU A 149 15.70 -10.07 4.14
C LEU A 149 15.95 -9.36 2.81
N LYS A 150 15.87 -10.09 1.69
CA LYS A 150 16.09 -9.56 0.34
C LYS A 150 14.80 -9.47 -0.45
N TRP A 151 14.68 -8.36 -1.17
CA TRP A 151 13.63 -8.16 -2.17
C TRP A 151 14.10 -8.65 -3.55
N SER A 152 13.19 -9.26 -4.30
CA SER A 152 13.37 -9.59 -5.72
C SER A 152 12.06 -9.44 -6.49
N VAL A 153 12.15 -9.23 -7.80
CA VAL A 153 10.99 -9.32 -8.70
C VAL A 153 10.98 -10.73 -9.28
N ILE A 154 9.90 -11.47 -9.03
CA ILE A 154 9.77 -12.88 -9.43
C ILE A 154 8.85 -13.09 -10.64
N GLY A 155 8.24 -12.01 -11.13
CA GLY A 155 7.37 -12.06 -12.30
C GLY A 155 6.64 -10.75 -12.53
N ARG A 156 5.84 -10.73 -13.60
CA ARG A 156 4.94 -9.63 -13.94
C ARG A 156 3.58 -10.17 -14.33
N MET A 157 2.53 -9.49 -13.88
CA MET A 157 1.15 -9.69 -14.30
C MET A 157 0.96 -9.26 -15.76
N PRO A 158 -0.09 -9.78 -16.45
CA PRO A 158 -0.40 -9.41 -17.83
C PRO A 158 -0.85 -7.94 -17.99
N PHE A 159 -1.09 -7.24 -16.89
CA PHE A 159 -1.44 -5.82 -16.83
C PHE A 159 -1.10 -5.25 -15.45
N ARG A 160 -1.12 -3.93 -15.33
CA ARG A 160 -0.87 -3.24 -14.06
C ARG A 160 -2.18 -3.07 -13.31
N VAL A 161 -2.18 -3.31 -12.00
CA VAL A 161 -3.40 -3.28 -11.18
C VAL A 161 -3.05 -2.98 -9.72
N LYS A 162 -3.92 -2.21 -9.05
CA LYS A 162 -3.85 -1.97 -7.60
C LYS A 162 -5.07 -2.52 -6.87
N THR A 163 -5.00 -2.59 -5.55
CA THR A 163 -6.07 -3.08 -4.65
C THR A 163 -6.57 -4.47 -5.06
N THR A 164 -5.67 -5.34 -5.49
CA THR A 164 -5.97 -6.75 -5.76
C THR A 164 -6.16 -7.51 -4.45
N LEU A 165 -6.87 -8.63 -4.53
CA LEU A 165 -6.93 -9.63 -3.47
C LEU A 165 -6.07 -10.81 -3.92
N ALA A 166 -5.01 -11.13 -3.18
CA ALA A 166 -4.14 -12.25 -3.48
C ALA A 166 -4.49 -13.47 -2.60
N ALA A 167 -4.35 -14.66 -3.17
CA ALA A 167 -4.48 -15.92 -2.43
C ALA A 167 -3.49 -16.95 -2.97
N PHE A 168 -3.06 -17.87 -2.12
CA PHE A 168 -2.20 -18.97 -2.53
C PHE A 168 -2.83 -20.29 -2.10
N TRP A 169 -2.95 -21.22 -3.05
CA TRP A 169 -3.51 -22.54 -2.76
C TRP A 169 -2.91 -23.59 -3.68
N ASN A 170 -2.39 -24.67 -3.10
CA ASN A 170 -1.87 -25.84 -3.80
C ASN A 170 -0.86 -25.51 -4.93
N GLY A 171 0.12 -24.65 -4.66
CA GLY A 171 1.15 -24.25 -5.64
C GLY A 171 0.71 -23.16 -6.63
N TRP A 172 -0.53 -22.67 -6.53
CA TRP A 172 -1.05 -21.61 -7.38
C TRP A 172 -1.16 -20.29 -6.65
N LEU A 173 -0.59 -19.25 -7.24
CA LEU A 173 -0.84 -17.86 -6.86
C LEU A 173 -2.07 -17.37 -7.63
N TYR A 174 -3.06 -16.90 -6.90
CA TYR A 174 -4.27 -16.29 -7.41
C TYR A 174 -4.24 -14.79 -7.12
N PHE A 175 -4.79 -14.00 -8.03
CA PHE A 175 -5.26 -12.67 -7.70
C PHE A 175 -6.60 -12.40 -8.37
N THR A 176 -7.43 -11.62 -7.69
CA THR A 176 -8.74 -11.21 -8.20
C THR A 176 -9.01 -9.75 -7.85
N SER A 177 -10.03 -9.19 -8.48
CA SER A 177 -10.47 -7.81 -8.29
C SER A 177 -9.39 -6.78 -8.68
N GLY A 178 -9.61 -5.53 -8.31
CA GLY A 178 -8.64 -4.45 -8.40
C GLY A 178 -8.88 -3.47 -9.55
N GLN A 179 -8.27 -2.30 -9.44
CA GLN A 179 -8.36 -1.25 -10.45
C GLN A 179 -7.23 -1.40 -11.46
N ARG A 180 -7.56 -1.88 -12.66
CA ARG A 180 -6.60 -2.10 -13.77
C ARG A 180 -6.20 -0.78 -14.41
N ASP A 181 -5.02 -0.74 -15.03
CA ASP A 181 -4.57 0.37 -15.86
C ASP A 181 -5.39 0.58 -17.16
N THR A 182 -5.15 1.71 -17.82
CA THR A 182 -5.80 2.06 -19.09
C THR A 182 -5.27 1.22 -20.25
N GLY A 183 -3.98 0.88 -20.21
CA GLY A 183 -3.33 -0.03 -21.16
C GLY A 183 -1.79 0.04 -21.05
N PRO A 184 -1.05 -0.66 -21.93
CA PRO A 184 0.41 -0.70 -21.89
C PRO A 184 1.07 0.69 -21.94
N GLU A 185 0.53 1.60 -22.75
CA GLU A 185 1.06 2.97 -22.93
C GLU A 185 0.58 3.97 -21.87
N ASP A 186 -0.46 3.64 -21.09
CA ASP A 186 -1.01 4.53 -20.06
C ASP A 186 -1.20 3.78 -18.73
N PRO A 187 -0.30 3.99 -17.75
CA PRO A 187 -0.34 3.31 -16.46
C PRO A 187 -1.43 3.85 -15.53
N SER A 188 -2.25 4.81 -15.98
CA SER A 188 -3.32 5.39 -15.16
C SER A 188 -4.45 4.39 -14.87
N PRO A 189 -5.10 4.47 -13.70
CA PRO A 189 -6.19 3.57 -13.35
C PRO A 189 -7.44 3.73 -14.23
N ARG A 190 -8.14 2.62 -14.47
CA ARG A 190 -9.39 2.51 -15.24
C ARG A 190 -10.50 1.85 -14.40
N LYS A 191 -11.29 0.97 -15.01
CA LYS A 191 -12.41 0.26 -14.37
C LYS A 191 -11.87 -0.80 -13.41
N VAL A 192 -12.58 -1.00 -12.31
CA VAL A 192 -12.39 -2.17 -11.45
C VAL A 192 -12.80 -3.41 -12.24
N VAL A 193 -11.95 -4.43 -12.21
CA VAL A 193 -12.22 -5.73 -12.85
C VAL A 193 -12.64 -6.73 -11.79
N GLY A 194 -13.52 -7.67 -12.11
CA GLY A 194 -13.93 -8.77 -11.21
C GLY A 194 -13.34 -10.13 -11.58
N SER A 195 -12.39 -10.15 -12.51
CA SER A 195 -11.82 -11.37 -13.08
C SER A 195 -10.78 -11.99 -12.15
N LEU A 196 -10.76 -13.32 -12.08
CA LEU A 196 -9.78 -14.11 -11.36
C LEU A 196 -8.64 -14.53 -12.32
N TYR A 197 -7.41 -14.36 -11.88
CA TYR A 197 -6.21 -14.80 -12.57
C TYR A 197 -5.40 -15.71 -11.66
N ARG A 198 -4.66 -16.64 -12.24
CA ARG A 198 -3.75 -17.50 -11.49
C ARG A 198 -2.53 -17.89 -12.30
N THR A 199 -1.44 -18.19 -11.60
CA THR A 199 -0.24 -18.79 -12.18
C THR A 199 0.34 -19.81 -11.22
N LYS A 200 1.09 -20.80 -11.74
CA LYS A 200 1.89 -21.67 -10.88
C LYS A 200 3.02 -20.84 -10.30
N LEU A 201 3.20 -20.94 -9.00
CA LEU A 201 4.25 -20.22 -8.27
C LEU A 201 5.26 -21.26 -7.75
N SER A 202 6.45 -21.24 -8.35
CA SER A 202 7.60 -22.05 -7.94
C SER A 202 8.62 -21.12 -7.26
N LEU A 203 8.93 -21.36 -5.99
CA LEU A 203 9.72 -20.46 -5.13
C LEU A 203 10.88 -21.14 -4.43
#